data_AF-A0A368G880-F1
#
_entry.id   AF-A0A368G880-F1
#
_cell.length_a   1.000
_cell.length_b   1.000
_cell.length_c   1.000
_cell.angle_alpha   90.00
_cell.angle_beta   90.00
_cell.angle_gamma   90.00
#
_symmetry.space_group_name_H-M   'P 1'
#
loop_
_entity.id
_entity.type
_entity.pdbx_description
1 polymer ?
#
loop_
_entity_poly.entity_id
_entity_poly.type
_entity_poly.pdbx_seq_one_letter_code
_entity_poly.pdbx_strand_id
1 'polypeptide(L)'
;LQKNIEAGIGKRSSSKPVLSLVAAYAYPNASVVTMEADGWFGEEVYCRYFDENRIEIDSPVKSVVYPEFVVYCCSNPLARFMSITEAVEESVMQVVPLLNRTVDDPKYSLSLCLSPLYGNESKWILLAELIEHYKLQGVMHFYVYIKDIDDYSRKLIDDYIETGEVETIFFSDKQHRMGKDWQLAGVKDCLHRSRYHSRYSIFADLDERIMTTTNNISLAEYVFILNLRQVCCGYTASGSILLSIRNVCETKNSFQVLDMWVHRAMAYFPGYGHCKASANEAILMHYRFSNDEWQYDVPQRLLNYGTFETWHYPEHLMRRLYLNIKERLDRVYGNSEHKLLV
;
A
#
# COMPACT_ATOMS: atom_id res chain seq x y z
N LEU A 1 -7.47 -10.48 16.62
CA LEU A 1 -7.08 -9.09 16.98
C LEU A 1 -6.49 -9.05 18.38
N GLN A 2 -7.27 -9.36 19.43
CA GLN A 2 -6.84 -9.33 20.84
C GLN A 2 -5.44 -9.93 21.13
N LYS A 3 -5.17 -11.17 20.69
CA LYS A 3 -3.86 -11.83 20.85
C LYS A 3 -2.69 -10.98 20.32
N ASN A 4 -2.88 -10.29 19.18
CA ASN A 4 -1.81 -9.50 18.59
C ASN A 4 -1.63 -8.15 19.30
N ILE A 5 -2.72 -7.60 19.86
CA ILE A 5 -2.68 -6.40 20.70
C ILE A 5 -1.88 -6.68 21.98
N GLU A 6 -2.20 -7.78 22.66
CA GLU A 6 -1.49 -8.23 23.87
C GLU A 6 -0.01 -8.53 23.60
N ALA A 7 0.31 -9.09 22.43
CA ALA A 7 1.68 -9.32 21.99
C ALA A 7 2.40 -8.06 21.47
N GLY A 8 1.71 -6.91 21.38
CA GLY A 8 2.28 -5.66 20.88
C GLY A 8 2.73 -5.70 19.42
N ILE A 9 2.15 -6.58 18.59
CA ILE A 9 2.57 -6.75 17.19
C ILE A 9 2.19 -5.51 16.39
N GLY A 10 3.20 -4.78 15.91
CA GLY A 10 3.01 -3.54 15.14
C GLY A 10 2.87 -2.29 16.00
N LYS A 11 3.03 -2.39 17.33
CA LYS A 11 3.00 -1.24 18.23
C LYS A 11 4.17 -0.29 17.95
N ARG A 12 3.88 1.01 17.93
CA ARG A 12 4.88 2.08 17.87
C ARG A 12 4.89 2.91 19.15
N SER A 13 6.06 3.43 19.48
CA SER A 13 6.21 4.42 20.55
C SER A 13 6.27 5.79 19.91
N SER A 14 5.12 6.47 19.84
CA SER A 14 4.98 7.82 19.29
C SER A 14 4.10 8.66 20.21
N SER A 15 4.20 9.99 20.12
CA SER A 15 3.21 10.87 20.76
C SER A 15 1.87 10.72 20.05
N LYS A 16 0.77 10.77 20.79
CA LYS A 16 -0.61 10.66 20.30
C LYS A 16 -1.11 12.05 19.84
N PRO A 17 -1.15 12.37 18.53
CA PRO A 17 -1.68 13.64 18.05
C PRO A 17 -3.22 13.56 17.94
N VAL A 18 -3.87 14.68 17.63
CA VAL A 18 -5.31 14.73 17.32
C VAL A 18 -5.65 13.76 16.19
N LEU A 19 -6.77 13.04 16.30
CA LEU A 19 -7.26 12.14 15.26
C LEU A 19 -7.36 12.85 13.90
N SER A 20 -6.83 12.19 12.88
CA SER A 20 -6.96 12.61 11.49
C SER A 20 -7.16 11.37 10.63
N LEU A 21 -8.28 11.29 9.94
CA LEU A 21 -8.73 10.15 9.17
C LEU A 21 -8.25 10.23 7.72
N VAL A 22 -8.05 9.07 7.09
CA VAL A 22 -7.71 8.98 5.66
C VAL A 22 -8.93 8.53 4.86
N ALA A 23 -9.50 7.36 5.19
CA ALA A 23 -10.65 6.81 4.47
C ALA A 23 -11.42 5.80 5.32
N ALA A 24 -12.58 5.35 4.82
CA ALA A 24 -13.30 4.21 5.35
C ALA A 24 -13.66 3.20 4.25
N TYR A 25 -13.76 1.93 4.62
CA TYR A 25 -13.97 0.81 3.70
C TYR A 25 -15.02 -0.15 4.27
N ALA A 26 -16.12 -0.36 3.53
CA ALA A 26 -17.16 -1.33 3.89
C ALA A 26 -16.80 -2.70 3.35
N TYR A 27 -16.78 -3.70 4.23
CA TYR A 27 -16.55 -5.10 3.90
C TYR A 27 -17.77 -5.95 4.29
N PRO A 28 -17.84 -7.23 3.85
CA PRO A 28 -19.01 -8.07 4.14
C PRO A 28 -19.37 -8.16 5.62
N ASN A 29 -18.37 -8.22 6.50
CA ASN A 29 -18.55 -8.50 7.93
C ASN A 29 -18.02 -7.39 8.86
N ALA A 30 -17.46 -6.31 8.31
CA ALA A 30 -16.95 -5.19 9.09
C ALA A 30 -16.89 -3.91 8.25
N SER A 31 -16.77 -2.77 8.90
CA SER A 31 -16.23 -1.56 8.26
C SER A 31 -14.86 -1.27 8.84
N VAL A 32 -13.96 -0.70 8.05
CA VAL A 32 -12.63 -0.32 8.50
C VAL A 32 -12.44 1.16 8.26
N VAL A 33 -11.98 1.88 9.27
CA VAL A 33 -11.60 3.29 9.14
C VAL A 33 -10.08 3.38 9.32
N THR A 34 -9.42 4.06 8.40
CA THR A 34 -7.97 4.29 8.41
C THR A 34 -7.68 5.73 8.82
N MET A 35 -6.57 5.92 9.53
CA MET A 35 -6.14 7.22 10.03
C MET A 35 -4.67 7.47 9.72
N GLU A 36 -4.26 8.73 9.79
CA GLU A 36 -2.86 9.12 9.64
C GLU A 36 -2.21 9.51 10.98
N ALA A 37 -2.99 9.54 12.07
CA ALA A 37 -2.52 9.81 13.42
C ALA A 37 -1.73 8.62 14.01
N ASP A 38 -0.48 8.83 14.42
CA ASP A 38 0.43 7.79 14.99
C ASP A 38 0.28 7.69 16.52
N GLY A 39 0.74 6.59 17.11
CA GLY A 39 0.75 6.40 18.56
C GLY A 39 -0.62 6.10 19.15
N TRP A 40 -1.56 5.64 18.33
CA TRP A 40 -2.92 5.29 18.75
C TRP A 40 -3.11 3.79 19.00
N PHE A 41 -2.10 2.95 18.75
CA PHE A 41 -2.20 1.51 18.98
C PHE A 41 -2.78 1.15 20.35
N GLY A 42 -3.85 0.35 20.33
CA GLY A 42 -4.50 -0.15 21.54
C GLY A 42 -5.41 0.85 22.25
N GLU A 43 -5.50 2.08 21.76
CA GLU A 43 -6.41 3.09 22.32
C GLU A 43 -7.86 2.73 22.00
N GLU A 44 -8.73 2.97 22.98
CA GLU A 44 -10.18 2.84 22.82
C GLU A 44 -10.73 4.05 22.05
N VAL A 45 -11.61 3.78 21.10
CA VAL A 45 -12.22 4.80 20.24
C VAL A 45 -13.66 4.42 19.92
N TYR A 46 -14.43 5.34 19.34
CA TYR A 46 -15.84 5.14 19.01
C TYR A 46 -16.09 5.35 17.53
N CYS A 47 -16.57 4.31 16.85
CA CYS A 47 -16.99 4.37 15.46
C CYS A 47 -18.32 5.13 15.34
N ARG A 48 -18.36 6.11 14.43
CA ARG A 48 -19.51 6.97 14.12
C ARG A 48 -19.98 6.70 12.69
N TYR A 49 -21.29 6.65 12.45
CA TYR A 49 -21.88 6.25 11.18
C TYR A 49 -22.82 7.33 10.64
N PHE A 50 -22.69 7.66 9.36
CA PHE A 50 -23.45 8.75 8.74
C PHE A 50 -24.09 8.32 7.42
N ASP A 51 -25.27 8.86 7.10
CA ASP A 51 -26.02 8.59 5.87
C ASP A 51 -25.52 9.41 4.68
N GLU A 52 -26.22 9.32 3.54
CA GLU A 52 -25.93 10.08 2.32
C GLU A 52 -25.97 11.61 2.54
N ASN A 53 -26.76 12.07 3.52
CA ASN A 53 -26.91 13.48 3.89
C ASN A 53 -25.94 13.90 5.00
N ARG A 54 -25.02 13.02 5.42
CA ARG A 54 -24.07 13.22 6.53
C ARG A 54 -24.76 13.41 7.89
N ILE A 55 -25.93 12.81 8.06
CA ILE A 55 -26.64 12.76 9.33
C ILE A 55 -26.22 11.47 10.06
N GLU A 56 -25.91 11.59 11.35
CA GLU A 56 -25.51 10.45 12.17
C GLU A 56 -26.70 9.49 12.38
N ILE A 57 -26.52 8.19 12.10
CA ILE A 57 -27.64 7.23 12.00
C ILE A 57 -27.78 6.32 13.22
N ASP A 58 -26.75 6.23 14.07
CA ASP A 58 -26.75 5.31 15.21
C ASP A 58 -25.88 5.82 16.36
N SER A 59 -26.06 5.23 17.54
CA SER A 59 -25.19 5.51 18.69
C SER A 59 -23.73 5.11 18.39
N PRO A 60 -22.75 5.86 18.93
CA PRO A 60 -21.34 5.53 18.75
C PRO A 60 -21.00 4.13 19.26
N VAL A 61 -20.28 3.34 18.44
CA VAL A 61 -19.92 1.95 18.78
C VAL A 61 -18.46 1.88 19.19
N LYS A 62 -18.20 1.40 20.41
CA LYS A 62 -16.84 1.25 20.94
C LYS A 62 -16.01 0.27 20.11
N SER A 63 -14.77 0.63 19.84
CA SER A 63 -13.75 -0.19 19.20
C SER A 63 -12.36 0.14 19.76
N VAL A 64 -11.34 -0.47 19.17
CA VAL A 64 -9.93 -0.30 19.51
C VAL A 64 -9.12 -0.09 18.24
N VAL A 65 -8.10 0.75 18.33
CA VAL A 65 -7.15 0.96 17.21
C VAL A 65 -6.21 -0.24 17.13
N TYR A 66 -6.42 -1.08 16.13
CA TYR A 66 -5.53 -2.18 15.81
C TYR A 66 -5.78 -2.73 14.38
N PRO A 67 -4.73 -2.90 13.55
CA PRO A 67 -3.34 -2.46 13.75
C PRO A 67 -3.19 -0.94 13.94
N GLU A 68 -1.98 -0.46 14.25
CA GLU A 68 -1.71 1.00 14.25
C GLU A 68 -2.25 1.62 12.95
N PHE A 69 -2.87 2.80 13.06
CA PHE A 69 -3.58 3.52 11.98
C PHE A 69 -4.91 2.93 11.49
N VAL A 70 -5.41 1.84 12.07
CA VAL A 70 -6.59 1.11 11.56
C VAL A 70 -7.58 0.81 12.69
N VAL A 71 -8.87 1.04 12.43
CA VAL A 71 -9.95 0.72 13.36
C VAL A 71 -10.98 -0.15 12.66
N TYR A 72 -11.22 -1.34 13.22
CA TYR A 72 -12.28 -2.23 12.77
C TYR A 72 -13.58 -1.89 13.49
N CYS A 73 -14.59 -1.52 12.74
CA CYS A 73 -15.93 -1.15 13.20
C CYS A 73 -16.95 -2.21 12.78
N CYS A 74 -18.11 -2.21 13.43
CA CYS A 74 -19.25 -3.00 12.95
C CYS A 74 -19.71 -2.50 11.57
N SER A 75 -20.24 -3.39 10.75
CA SER A 75 -20.89 -2.99 9.50
C SER A 75 -22.24 -2.33 9.78
N ASN A 76 -22.52 -1.25 9.06
CA ASN A 76 -23.82 -0.59 9.07
C ASN A 76 -24.31 -0.42 7.62
N PRO A 77 -25.42 -1.07 7.20
CA PRO A 77 -25.86 -1.05 5.81
C PRO A 77 -26.36 0.31 5.33
N LEU A 78 -26.75 1.20 6.26
CA LEU A 78 -27.21 2.56 5.95
C LEU A 78 -26.06 3.57 5.89
N ALA A 79 -24.89 3.22 6.43
CA ALA A 79 -23.74 4.11 6.45
C ALA A 79 -23.17 4.34 5.04
N ARG A 80 -22.79 5.58 4.80
CA ARG A 80 -22.18 6.09 3.56
C ARG A 80 -20.95 6.93 3.86
N PHE A 81 -20.84 7.43 5.08
CA PHE A 81 -19.63 8.00 5.63
C PHE A 81 -19.41 7.49 7.05
N MET A 82 -18.17 7.58 7.50
CA MET A 82 -17.78 7.19 8.85
C MET A 82 -16.87 8.22 9.50
N SER A 83 -16.81 8.19 10.82
CA SER A 83 -15.83 8.89 11.62
C SER A 83 -15.41 8.07 12.83
N ILE A 84 -14.44 8.57 13.58
CA ILE A 84 -13.96 8.02 14.84
C ILE A 84 -13.81 9.16 15.84
N THR A 85 -14.22 8.94 17.08
CA THR A 85 -14.01 9.86 18.21
C THR A 85 -13.32 9.15 19.37
N GLU A 86 -12.67 9.91 20.25
CA GLU A 86 -12.09 9.40 21.51
C GLU A 86 -13.18 9.12 22.55
N ALA A 87 -14.25 9.91 22.54
CA ALA A 87 -15.37 9.79 23.47
C ALA A 87 -16.73 9.77 22.75
N VAL A 88 -17.75 9.28 23.45
CA VAL A 88 -19.13 9.20 22.95
C VAL A 88 -19.71 10.59 22.69
N GLU A 89 -19.50 11.53 23.61
CA GLU A 89 -20.07 12.89 23.54
C GLU A 89 -19.18 13.90 22.82
N GLU A 90 -18.12 13.43 22.15
CA GLU A 90 -17.21 14.30 21.40
C GLU A 90 -17.83 14.77 20.09
N SER A 91 -17.61 16.05 19.74
CA SER A 91 -18.00 16.59 18.44
C SER A 91 -17.18 15.96 17.32
N VAL A 92 -17.84 15.54 16.25
CA VAL A 92 -17.17 14.93 15.10
C VAL A 92 -16.45 15.97 14.25
N MET A 93 -15.11 15.91 14.25
CA MET A 93 -14.25 16.89 13.56
C MET A 93 -14.01 16.59 12.08
N GLN A 94 -14.12 15.31 11.69
CA GLN A 94 -13.86 14.86 10.33
C GLN A 94 -14.77 13.69 9.97
N VAL A 95 -15.25 13.65 8.75
CA VAL A 95 -16.10 12.56 8.22
C VAL A 95 -15.51 12.12 6.88
N VAL A 96 -15.27 10.82 6.72
CA VAL A 96 -14.67 10.23 5.51
C VAL A 96 -15.67 9.34 4.76
N PRO A 97 -15.64 9.31 3.42
CA PRO A 97 -16.53 8.45 2.65
C PRO A 97 -16.27 6.97 2.91
N LEU A 98 -17.35 6.18 2.94
CA LEU A 98 -17.31 4.73 3.11
C LEU A 98 -17.26 4.06 1.74
N LEU A 99 -16.06 3.68 1.31
CA LEU A 99 -15.81 3.03 0.04
C LEU A 99 -16.28 1.57 0.08
N ASN A 100 -17.07 1.16 -0.92
CA ASN A 100 -17.63 -0.18 -0.97
C ASN A 100 -16.59 -1.22 -1.40
N ARG A 101 -16.33 -2.20 -0.53
CA ARG A 101 -15.47 -3.39 -0.74
C ARG A 101 -16.22 -4.67 -0.32
N THR A 102 -17.55 -4.69 -0.43
CA THR A 102 -18.40 -5.82 -0.01
C THR A 102 -18.47 -6.95 -1.05
N VAL A 103 -18.14 -6.68 -2.30
CA VAL A 103 -18.18 -7.65 -3.40
C VAL A 103 -16.75 -7.99 -3.82
N ASP A 104 -16.44 -9.29 -3.91
CA ASP A 104 -15.18 -9.80 -4.45
C ASP A 104 -15.23 -9.81 -5.99
N ASP A 105 -15.23 -8.61 -6.57
CA ASP A 105 -15.18 -8.36 -8.01
C ASP A 105 -14.10 -7.29 -8.30
N PRO A 106 -12.81 -7.68 -8.23
CA PRO A 106 -11.71 -6.73 -8.33
C PRO A 106 -11.63 -6.10 -9.72
N LYS A 107 -11.63 -4.76 -9.76
CA LYS A 107 -11.47 -3.96 -10.97
C LYS A 107 -10.11 -4.17 -11.65
N TYR A 108 -9.07 -4.40 -10.86
CA TYR A 108 -7.69 -4.55 -11.35
C TYR A 108 -7.12 -5.91 -10.99
N SER A 109 -6.38 -6.55 -11.91
CA SER A 109 -5.67 -7.80 -11.60
C SER A 109 -4.46 -7.56 -10.70
N LEU A 110 -3.68 -6.51 -10.99
CA LEU A 110 -2.50 -6.15 -10.23
C LEU A 110 -2.43 -4.62 -10.11
N SER A 111 -2.23 -4.14 -8.88
CA SER A 111 -1.97 -2.73 -8.59
C SER A 111 -0.68 -2.53 -7.81
N LEU A 112 -0.21 -1.30 -7.73
CA LEU A 112 0.94 -0.92 -6.91
C LEU A 112 0.56 0.14 -5.88
N CYS A 113 0.91 -0.12 -4.63
CA CYS A 113 0.93 0.81 -3.51
C CYS A 113 2.31 1.43 -3.43
N LEU A 114 2.44 2.69 -3.85
CA LEU A 114 3.69 3.42 -3.75
C LEU A 114 3.82 4.01 -2.35
N SER A 115 4.97 3.79 -1.71
CA SER A 115 5.31 4.46 -0.46
C SER A 115 5.15 5.98 -0.58
N PRO A 116 4.72 6.66 0.49
CA PRO A 116 4.47 8.09 0.46
C PRO A 116 5.64 8.92 -0.07
N LEU A 117 5.30 9.85 -0.97
CA LEU A 117 6.21 10.90 -1.42
C LEU A 117 6.28 11.98 -0.34
N TYR A 118 7.49 12.38 0.01
CA TYR A 118 7.76 13.46 0.97
C TYR A 118 9.00 14.22 0.53
N GLY A 119 9.24 15.40 1.12
CA GLY A 119 10.36 16.26 0.74
C GLY A 119 10.15 16.99 -0.59
N ASN A 120 10.97 18.03 -0.79
CA ASN A 120 10.83 18.98 -1.90
C ASN A 120 11.78 18.70 -3.06
N GLU A 121 12.57 17.64 -3.00
CA GLU A 121 13.40 17.20 -4.11
C GLU A 121 12.53 16.73 -5.27
N SER A 122 12.97 17.03 -6.48
CA SER A 122 12.22 16.73 -7.69
C SER A 122 12.28 15.23 -8.01
N LYS A 123 11.11 14.62 -8.18
CA LYS A 123 10.92 13.16 -8.30
C LYS A 123 10.41 12.74 -9.68
N TRP A 124 10.13 13.69 -10.58
CA TRP A 124 9.46 13.46 -11.87
C TRP A 124 10.10 12.36 -12.72
N ILE A 125 11.43 12.29 -12.86
CA ILE A 125 12.09 11.23 -13.65
C ILE A 125 11.88 9.88 -12.99
N LEU A 126 12.15 9.78 -11.68
CA LEU A 126 12.07 8.51 -10.96
C LEU A 126 10.63 8.00 -10.87
N LEU A 127 9.65 8.91 -10.79
CA LEU A 127 8.22 8.62 -10.88
C LEU A 127 7.82 8.13 -12.27
N ALA A 128 8.23 8.82 -13.34
CA ALA A 128 7.95 8.40 -14.72
C ALA A 128 8.54 7.01 -14.98
N GLU A 129 9.77 6.77 -14.56
CA GLU A 129 10.43 5.48 -14.70
C GLU A 129 9.73 4.39 -13.89
N LEU A 130 9.31 4.66 -12.64
CA LEU A 130 8.61 3.70 -11.80
C LEU A 130 7.29 3.29 -12.44
N ILE A 131 6.45 4.26 -12.79
CA ILE A 131 5.11 4.00 -13.31
C ILE A 131 5.21 3.23 -14.63
N GLU A 132 6.04 3.69 -15.57
CA GLU A 132 6.18 3.03 -16.86
C GLU A 132 6.86 1.65 -16.75
N HIS A 133 7.79 1.46 -15.81
CA HIS A 133 8.34 0.13 -15.51
C HIS A 133 7.26 -0.85 -15.07
N TYR A 134 6.48 -0.48 -14.06
CA TYR A 134 5.48 -1.37 -13.49
C TYR A 134 4.31 -1.63 -14.45
N LYS A 135 4.01 -0.69 -15.35
CA LYS A 135 3.10 -0.94 -16.48
C LYS A 135 3.62 -2.04 -17.40
N LEU A 136 4.91 -2.06 -17.70
CA LEU A 136 5.53 -3.17 -18.45
C LEU A 136 5.47 -4.50 -17.68
N GLN A 137 5.42 -4.46 -16.34
CA GLN A 137 5.23 -5.62 -15.48
C GLN A 137 3.75 -6.03 -15.28
N GLY A 138 2.82 -5.38 -15.98
CA GLY A 138 1.39 -5.70 -15.95
C GLY A 138 0.60 -5.05 -14.81
N VAL A 139 1.16 -4.05 -14.14
CA VAL A 139 0.42 -3.23 -13.16
C VAL A 139 -0.60 -2.37 -13.90
N MET A 140 -1.86 -2.44 -13.48
CA MET A 140 -2.98 -1.76 -14.10
C MET A 140 -3.37 -0.46 -13.39
N HIS A 141 -2.99 -0.29 -12.12
CA HIS A 141 -3.37 0.86 -11.32
C HIS A 141 -2.37 1.15 -10.20
N PHE A 142 -2.21 2.42 -9.87
CA PHE A 142 -1.24 2.91 -8.89
C PHE A 142 -1.93 3.75 -7.83
N TYR A 143 -1.66 3.44 -6.55
CA TYR A 143 -2.03 4.30 -5.43
C TYR A 143 -0.78 5.04 -4.96
N VAL A 144 -0.82 6.37 -5.01
CA VAL A 144 0.31 7.23 -4.68
C VAL A 144 -0.06 8.12 -3.50
N TYR A 145 0.61 7.91 -2.37
CA TYR A 145 0.45 8.75 -1.19
C TYR A 145 1.41 9.92 -1.27
N ILE A 146 0.94 11.12 -0.93
CA ILE A 146 1.72 12.36 -1.05
C ILE A 146 1.63 13.14 0.24
N LYS A 147 2.76 13.31 0.92
CA LYS A 147 2.93 14.28 2.00
C LYS A 147 3.44 15.61 1.45
N ASP A 148 4.50 15.55 0.64
CA ASP A 148 5.07 16.71 -0.05
C ASP A 148 5.50 16.32 -1.47
N ILE A 149 5.31 17.23 -2.42
CA ILE A 149 5.73 17.09 -3.82
C ILE A 149 5.97 18.48 -4.42
N ASP A 150 7.00 18.62 -5.26
CA ASP A 150 7.24 19.87 -5.97
C ASP A 150 6.28 20.06 -7.16
N ASP A 151 6.02 21.30 -7.54
CA ASP A 151 5.12 21.65 -8.64
C ASP A 151 5.52 20.99 -9.97
N TYR A 152 6.81 20.76 -10.21
CA TYR A 152 7.28 20.17 -11.46
C TYR A 152 6.93 18.67 -11.52
N SER A 153 7.18 17.91 -10.45
CA SER A 153 6.74 16.51 -10.35
C SER A 153 5.22 16.37 -10.26
N ARG A 154 4.53 17.35 -9.67
CA ARG A 154 3.07 17.35 -9.56
C ARG A 154 2.40 17.34 -10.93
N LYS A 155 2.90 18.12 -11.89
CA LYS A 155 2.40 18.12 -13.29
C LYS A 155 2.39 16.73 -13.92
N LEU A 156 3.44 15.94 -13.71
CA LEU A 156 3.52 14.58 -14.22
C LEU A 156 2.49 13.66 -13.56
N ILE A 157 2.35 13.75 -12.23
CA ILE A 157 1.37 12.96 -11.49
C ILE A 157 -0.05 13.30 -11.92
N ASP A 158 -0.38 14.58 -12.11
CA ASP A 158 -1.70 15.00 -12.57
C ASP A 158 -2.05 14.41 -13.94
N ASP A 159 -1.10 14.35 -14.87
CA ASP A 159 -1.30 13.68 -16.17
C ASP A 159 -1.61 12.17 -16.04
N TYR A 160 -0.98 11.46 -15.09
CA TYR A 160 -1.32 10.06 -14.81
C TYR A 160 -2.67 9.88 -14.09
N ILE A 161 -3.12 10.89 -13.33
CA ILE A 161 -4.47 10.92 -12.74
C ILE A 161 -5.50 11.10 -13.86
N GLU A 162 -5.26 12.02 -14.79
CA GLU A 162 -6.16 12.32 -15.90
C GLU A 162 -6.37 11.10 -16.83
N THR A 163 -5.33 10.28 -17.03
CA THR A 163 -5.45 9.02 -17.78
C THR A 163 -6.06 7.86 -16.99
N GLY A 164 -6.37 8.06 -15.70
CA GLY A 164 -6.96 7.04 -14.82
C GLY A 164 -6.00 5.95 -14.38
N GLU A 165 -4.69 6.15 -14.57
CA GLU A 165 -3.64 5.19 -14.20
C GLU A 165 -3.30 5.30 -12.71
N VAL A 166 -3.31 6.51 -12.16
CA VAL A 166 -2.92 6.82 -10.77
C VAL A 166 -4.10 7.38 -9.97
N GLU A 167 -4.28 6.90 -8.74
CA GLU A 167 -5.05 7.52 -7.68
C GLU A 167 -4.08 8.15 -6.66
N THR A 168 -4.26 9.44 -6.34
CA THR A 168 -3.45 10.13 -5.33
C THR A 168 -4.18 10.32 -4.01
N ILE A 169 -3.45 10.19 -2.90
CA ILE A 169 -3.94 10.40 -1.55
C ILE A 169 -3.01 11.41 -0.87
N PHE A 170 -3.53 12.59 -0.54
CA PHE A 170 -2.77 13.62 0.15
C PHE A 170 -2.94 13.49 1.66
N PHE A 171 -1.82 13.48 2.38
CA PHE A 171 -1.83 13.56 3.83
C PHE A 171 -2.04 14.99 4.32
N SER A 172 -2.61 15.12 5.52
CA SER A 172 -2.87 16.42 6.13
C SER A 172 -1.59 17.10 6.62
N ASP A 173 -1.53 18.42 6.45
CA ASP A 173 -0.47 19.27 7.05
C ASP A 173 -0.69 19.56 8.54
N LYS A 174 -1.80 19.08 9.13
CA LYS A 174 -2.12 19.33 10.54
C LYS A 174 -1.19 18.61 11.52
N GLN A 175 -0.50 17.58 11.08
CA GLN A 175 0.46 16.83 11.89
C GLN A 175 1.84 16.96 11.25
N HIS A 176 2.84 17.33 12.03
CA HIS A 176 4.22 17.33 11.56
C HIS A 176 4.97 16.14 12.17
N ARG A 177 5.46 15.26 11.29
CA ARG A 177 6.38 14.17 11.60
C ARG A 177 7.37 14.02 10.45
N MET A 178 8.51 13.39 10.69
CA MET A 178 9.50 13.16 9.64
C MET A 178 8.87 12.39 8.48
N GLY A 179 9.28 12.68 7.24
CA GLY A 179 8.73 12.07 6.02
C GLY A 179 8.58 10.54 6.10
N LYS A 180 9.62 9.86 6.58
CA LYS A 180 9.64 8.40 6.78
C LYS A 180 8.54 7.86 7.72
N ASP A 181 8.06 8.67 8.67
CA ASP A 181 7.03 8.23 9.61
C ASP A 181 5.63 8.21 8.98
N TRP A 182 5.45 8.84 7.81
CA TRP A 182 4.22 8.74 7.02
C TRP A 182 4.08 7.41 6.29
N GLN A 183 5.20 6.70 6.08
CA GLN A 183 5.26 5.47 5.28
C GLN A 183 4.29 4.39 5.78
N LEU A 184 4.41 4.06 7.06
CA LEU A 184 3.30 4.31 7.97
C LEU A 184 1.87 4.09 7.51
N ALA A 185 1.15 5.18 7.78
CA ALA A 185 -0.23 5.40 7.44
C ALA A 185 -0.52 5.06 5.98
N GLY A 186 0.41 5.37 5.06
CA GLY A 186 0.22 5.08 3.64
C GLY A 186 0.12 3.60 3.33
N VAL A 187 1.03 2.79 3.88
CA VAL A 187 1.01 1.33 3.72
C VAL A 187 -0.25 0.72 4.34
N LYS A 188 -0.66 1.18 5.54
CA LYS A 188 -1.88 0.69 6.20
C LYS A 188 -3.14 1.04 5.42
N ASP A 189 -3.26 2.29 4.98
CA ASP A 189 -4.40 2.72 4.17
C ASP A 189 -4.41 1.98 2.83
N CYS A 190 -3.27 1.86 2.14
CA CYS A 190 -3.22 1.22 0.83
C CYS A 190 -3.59 -0.27 0.88
N LEU A 191 -3.25 -0.95 1.98
CA LEU A 191 -3.68 -2.32 2.24
C LEU A 191 -5.21 -2.44 2.23
N HIS A 192 -5.94 -1.45 2.75
CA HIS A 192 -7.40 -1.45 2.72
C HIS A 192 -7.98 -0.85 1.43
N ARG A 193 -7.33 0.16 0.86
CA ARG A 193 -7.72 0.81 -0.39
C ARG A 193 -7.69 -0.14 -1.57
N SER A 194 -6.60 -0.90 -1.68
CA SER A 194 -6.39 -1.84 -2.79
C SER A 194 -7.15 -3.15 -2.62
N ARG A 195 -7.55 -3.51 -1.40
CA ARG A 195 -8.25 -4.78 -1.13
C ARG A 195 -9.62 -4.81 -1.78
N TYR A 196 -9.92 -5.91 -2.49
CA TYR A 196 -11.11 -6.10 -3.33
C TYR A 196 -11.32 -5.05 -4.44
N HIS A 197 -10.47 -4.03 -4.52
CA HIS A 197 -10.36 -3.20 -5.72
C HIS A 197 -9.39 -3.82 -6.72
N SER A 198 -8.34 -4.44 -6.19
CA SER A 198 -7.33 -5.19 -6.90
C SER A 198 -7.26 -6.62 -6.40
N ARG A 199 -7.02 -7.57 -7.30
CA ARG A 199 -6.81 -8.97 -6.94
C ARG A 199 -5.48 -9.17 -6.21
N TYR A 200 -4.43 -8.46 -6.66
CA TYR A 200 -3.12 -8.43 -6.05
C TYR A 200 -2.58 -6.99 -5.95
N SER A 201 -1.75 -6.75 -4.94
CA SER A 201 -1.11 -5.44 -4.72
C SER A 201 0.37 -5.62 -4.42
N ILE A 202 1.20 -4.85 -5.12
CA ILE A 202 2.63 -4.69 -4.82
C ILE A 202 2.78 -3.52 -3.84
N PHE A 203 3.64 -3.64 -2.85
CA PHE A 203 4.08 -2.54 -2.00
C PHE A 203 5.54 -2.28 -2.34
N ALA A 204 5.87 -1.07 -2.76
CA ALA A 204 7.21 -0.71 -3.23
C ALA A 204 7.55 0.75 -2.89
N ASP A 205 8.84 1.01 -2.70
CA ASP A 205 9.41 2.34 -2.58
C ASP A 205 9.68 2.95 -3.97
N LEU A 206 9.85 4.28 -4.01
CA LEU A 206 10.03 5.02 -5.27
C LEU A 206 11.29 4.57 -6.04
N ASP A 207 12.32 4.16 -5.32
CA ASP A 207 13.59 3.70 -5.90
C ASP A 207 13.64 2.19 -6.15
N GLU A 208 12.54 1.47 -6.00
CA GLU A 208 12.50 0.02 -6.18
C GLU A 208 11.96 -0.39 -7.54
N ARG A 209 12.58 -1.39 -8.15
CA ARG A 209 12.08 -2.06 -9.37
C ARG A 209 12.09 -3.56 -9.14
N ILE A 210 10.91 -4.17 -9.24
CA ILE A 210 10.74 -5.61 -9.09
C ILE A 210 10.46 -6.19 -10.48
N MET A 211 11.11 -7.29 -10.81
CA MET A 211 10.82 -8.03 -12.04
C MET A 211 11.18 -9.50 -11.89
N THR A 212 10.70 -10.34 -12.78
CA THR A 212 11.15 -11.74 -12.81
C THR A 212 12.53 -11.85 -13.46
N THR A 213 13.32 -12.82 -13.04
CA THR A 213 14.60 -13.18 -13.69
C THR A 213 14.41 -13.78 -15.09
N THR A 214 13.23 -14.32 -15.37
CA THR A 214 12.92 -14.95 -16.65
C THR A 214 12.40 -13.89 -17.61
N ASN A 215 13.09 -13.67 -18.72
CA ASN A 215 12.79 -12.60 -19.70
C ASN A 215 11.41 -12.64 -20.36
N ASN A 216 10.59 -13.67 -20.11
CA ASN A 216 9.34 -13.90 -20.83
C ASN A 216 8.09 -13.83 -19.94
N ILE A 217 8.22 -13.44 -18.68
CA ILE A 217 7.09 -13.42 -17.73
C ILE A 217 7.06 -12.06 -17.04
N SER A 218 5.91 -11.40 -17.04
CA SER A 218 5.68 -10.18 -16.25
C SER A 218 5.40 -10.51 -14.79
N LEU A 219 5.52 -9.53 -13.89
CA LEU A 219 5.08 -9.75 -12.49
C LEU A 219 3.62 -10.16 -12.37
N ALA A 220 2.74 -9.58 -13.19
CA ALA A 220 1.32 -9.97 -13.21
C ALA A 220 1.14 -11.46 -13.54
N GLU A 221 1.85 -11.97 -14.54
CA GLU A 221 1.82 -13.39 -14.89
C GLU A 221 2.46 -14.25 -13.79
N TYR A 222 3.58 -13.83 -13.21
CA TYR A 222 4.25 -14.55 -12.13
C TYR A 222 3.35 -14.72 -10.91
N VAL A 223 2.71 -13.65 -10.43
CA VAL A 223 1.79 -13.69 -9.29
C VAL A 223 0.57 -14.57 -9.59
N PHE A 224 0.06 -14.53 -10.82
CA PHE A 224 -1.01 -15.41 -11.26
C PHE A 224 -0.59 -16.90 -11.22
N ILE A 225 0.60 -17.23 -11.70
CA ILE A 225 1.15 -18.60 -11.68
C ILE A 225 1.37 -19.08 -10.24
N LEU A 226 1.90 -18.23 -9.36
CA LEU A 226 2.11 -18.57 -7.94
C LEU A 226 0.79 -18.98 -7.27
N ASN A 227 -0.28 -18.25 -7.55
CA ASN A 227 -1.60 -18.59 -7.02
C ASN A 227 -2.07 -19.97 -7.49
N LEU A 228 -1.88 -20.32 -8.78
CA LEU A 228 -2.21 -21.65 -9.29
C LEU A 228 -1.37 -22.75 -8.62
N ARG A 229 -0.07 -22.53 -8.39
CA ARG A 229 0.79 -23.49 -7.69
C ARG A 229 0.33 -23.71 -6.25
N GLN A 230 -0.09 -22.65 -5.56
CA GLN A 230 -0.55 -22.74 -4.18
C GLN A 230 -1.88 -23.48 -4.06
N VAL A 231 -2.75 -23.40 -5.08
CA VAL A 231 -3.97 -24.21 -5.20
C VAL A 231 -3.67 -25.69 -5.50
N CYS A 232 -2.55 -25.99 -6.19
CA CYS A 232 -2.17 -27.36 -6.57
C CYS A 232 -1.30 -28.10 -5.55
N CYS A 233 -0.66 -27.43 -4.58
CA CYS A 233 0.22 -28.05 -3.57
C CYS A 233 -0.53 -28.69 -2.39
N GLY A 234 -1.53 -29.51 -2.71
CA GLY A 234 -2.10 -30.52 -1.81
C GLY A 234 -1.32 -31.84 -1.82
N TYR A 235 0.02 -31.82 -1.95
CA TYR A 235 0.85 -33.02 -1.97
C TYR A 235 1.98 -32.98 -0.93
N THR A 236 1.92 -33.98 -0.05
CA THR A 236 2.94 -34.38 0.91
C THR A 236 4.27 -34.70 0.24
N ALA A 237 5.36 -34.08 0.69
CA ALA A 237 6.70 -34.67 0.55
C ALA A 237 7.55 -34.30 1.77
N SER A 238 8.00 -35.35 2.45
CA SER A 238 8.82 -35.35 3.65
C SER A 238 10.22 -34.78 3.38
N GLY A 239 10.64 -33.83 4.22
CA GLY A 239 11.99 -33.30 4.23
C GLY A 239 12.11 -32.17 5.25
N SER A 240 12.24 -32.54 6.53
CA SER A 240 12.71 -31.71 7.65
C SER A 240 12.29 -30.23 7.67
N ILE A 241 10.99 -29.97 7.52
CA ILE A 241 10.36 -28.68 7.82
C ILE A 241 9.08 -29.04 8.58
N LEU A 242 8.94 -28.54 9.81
CA LEU A 242 7.76 -28.79 10.63
C LEU A 242 6.58 -27.97 10.08
N LEU A 243 6.01 -28.48 8.98
CA LEU A 243 4.72 -28.11 8.44
C LEU A 243 3.64 -28.76 9.28
N SER A 244 2.80 -27.94 9.91
CA SER A 244 1.47 -28.35 10.35
C SER A 244 0.45 -27.52 9.60
N ILE A 245 -0.07 -28.08 8.52
CA ILE A 245 -1.28 -27.61 7.85
C ILE A 245 -2.40 -28.46 8.42
N ARG A 246 -3.32 -27.85 9.18
CA ARG A 246 -4.63 -28.45 9.43
C ARG A 246 -5.63 -27.86 8.46
N ASN A 247 -6.27 -28.76 7.73
CA ASN A 247 -7.50 -28.53 7.00
C ASN A 247 -8.52 -27.85 7.90
N VAL A 248 -9.00 -26.67 7.50
CA VAL A 248 -10.32 -26.18 7.89
C VAL A 248 -10.95 -25.63 6.60
N CYS A 249 -11.82 -26.43 6.00
CA CYS A 249 -12.95 -25.88 5.26
C CYS A 249 -13.75 -25.00 6.23
N GLU A 250 -14.29 -23.88 5.72
CA GLU A 250 -15.09 -22.85 6.42
C GLU A 250 -14.33 -21.60 6.89
N THR A 251 -14.05 -20.71 5.94
CA THR A 251 -14.87 -19.51 5.67
C THR A 251 -14.22 -18.78 4.48
N LYS A 252 -15.02 -18.32 3.51
CA LYS A 252 -14.58 -17.45 2.40
C LYS A 252 -14.22 -16.05 2.94
N ASN A 253 -13.31 -15.96 3.89
CA ASN A 253 -12.84 -14.67 4.37
C ASN A 253 -11.58 -14.31 3.60
N SER A 254 -11.73 -13.71 2.42
CA SER A 254 -10.65 -13.42 1.47
C SER A 254 -9.64 -12.34 1.93
N PHE A 255 -9.65 -11.97 3.21
CA PHE A 255 -8.61 -11.12 3.78
C PHE A 255 -7.37 -11.94 4.10
N GLN A 256 -6.28 -11.74 3.36
CA GLN A 256 -5.06 -12.52 3.58
C GLN A 256 -4.15 -11.85 4.62
N VAL A 257 -3.70 -10.63 4.33
CA VAL A 257 -2.85 -9.82 5.22
C VAL A 257 -3.72 -9.01 6.16
N LEU A 258 -3.47 -9.07 7.47
CA LEU A 258 -4.13 -8.26 8.50
C LEU A 258 -3.33 -6.99 8.79
N ASP A 259 -2.01 -7.13 8.84
CA ASP A 259 -1.11 -6.05 9.18
C ASP A 259 0.12 -6.06 8.26
N MET A 260 0.41 -4.91 7.63
CA MET A 260 1.51 -4.74 6.69
C MET A 260 2.51 -3.72 7.24
N TRP A 261 3.77 -4.12 7.40
CA TRP A 261 4.90 -3.19 7.56
C TRP A 261 5.43 -2.80 6.18
N VAL A 262 6.47 -1.95 6.07
CA VAL A 262 6.87 -1.31 4.79
C VAL A 262 6.93 -2.33 3.65
N HIS A 263 7.70 -3.40 3.85
CA HIS A 263 7.96 -4.45 2.85
C HIS A 263 7.62 -5.85 3.35
N ARG A 264 6.87 -5.97 4.46
CA ARG A 264 6.58 -7.27 5.09
C ARG A 264 5.26 -7.29 5.82
N ALA A 265 4.45 -8.31 5.54
CA ALA A 265 3.27 -8.61 6.35
C ALA A 265 3.66 -9.12 7.76
N MET A 266 3.17 -8.41 8.77
CA MET A 266 3.42 -8.66 10.20
C MET A 266 2.40 -9.61 10.81
N ALA A 267 1.16 -9.55 10.31
CA ALA A 267 0.08 -10.42 10.73
C ALA A 267 -0.81 -10.80 9.55
N TYR A 268 -1.37 -11.99 9.63
CA TYR A 268 -2.30 -12.55 8.67
C TYR A 268 -3.62 -12.86 9.37
N PHE A 269 -4.71 -12.88 8.62
CA PHE A 269 -5.94 -13.49 9.12
C PHE A 269 -5.75 -15.02 9.23
N PRO A 270 -6.54 -15.71 10.06
CA PRO A 270 -6.45 -17.15 10.23
C PRO A 270 -6.50 -17.91 8.90
N GLY A 271 -5.62 -18.89 8.72
CA GLY A 271 -5.55 -19.72 7.49
C GLY A 271 -4.62 -19.18 6.40
N TYR A 272 -4.04 -17.99 6.58
CA TYR A 272 -3.13 -17.39 5.60
C TYR A 272 -1.68 -17.32 6.08
N GLY A 273 -0.76 -17.23 5.13
CA GLY A 273 0.68 -17.12 5.36
C GLY A 273 1.37 -16.39 4.21
N HIS A 274 2.69 -16.56 4.09
CA HIS A 274 3.48 -15.95 3.01
C HIS A 274 4.24 -16.99 2.21
N CYS A 275 4.53 -16.65 0.97
CA CYS A 275 5.55 -17.28 0.15
C CYS A 275 6.68 -16.27 -0.09
N LYS A 276 7.86 -16.77 -0.42
CA LYS A 276 8.99 -15.95 -0.87
C LYS A 276 9.38 -16.42 -2.26
N ALA A 277 9.54 -15.48 -3.19
CA ALA A 277 10.23 -15.76 -4.43
C ALA A 277 11.70 -16.05 -4.14
N SER A 278 12.27 -17.05 -4.80
CA SER A 278 13.71 -17.26 -4.77
C SER A 278 14.42 -16.23 -5.65
N ALA A 279 15.72 -16.01 -5.41
CA ALA A 279 16.55 -15.12 -6.24
C ALA A 279 16.60 -15.54 -7.72
N ASN A 280 16.28 -16.80 -8.02
CA ASN A 280 16.19 -17.32 -9.38
C ASN A 280 14.83 -17.06 -10.05
N GLU A 281 13.83 -16.57 -9.33
CA GLU A 281 12.48 -16.32 -9.84
C GLU A 281 12.19 -14.82 -10.00
N ALA A 282 12.56 -14.02 -9.01
CA ALA A 282 12.35 -12.58 -9.03
C ALA A 282 13.51 -11.84 -8.38
N ILE A 283 13.76 -10.63 -8.88
CA ILE A 283 14.75 -9.70 -8.38
C ILE A 283 14.08 -8.40 -7.94
N LEU A 284 14.68 -7.79 -6.93
CA LEU A 284 14.37 -6.44 -6.48
C LEU A 284 15.63 -5.60 -6.66
N MET A 285 15.56 -4.60 -7.52
CA MET A 285 16.61 -3.60 -7.70
C MET A 285 16.26 -2.35 -6.91
N HIS A 286 17.27 -1.77 -6.27
CA HIS A 286 17.19 -0.50 -5.55
C HIS A 286 18.08 0.53 -6.24
N TYR A 287 17.52 1.69 -6.57
CA TYR A 287 18.25 2.79 -7.18
C TYR A 287 18.76 3.72 -6.07
N ARG A 288 20.08 3.72 -5.86
CA ARG A 288 20.73 4.56 -4.86
C ARG A 288 21.81 5.40 -5.52
N PHE A 289 21.98 6.62 -5.01
CA PHE A 289 23.13 7.44 -5.40
C PHE A 289 24.40 6.91 -4.72
N SER A 290 25.54 7.05 -5.38
CA SER A 290 26.83 6.55 -4.87
C SER A 290 27.30 7.22 -3.58
N ASN A 291 26.74 8.39 -3.26
CA ASN A 291 27.03 9.16 -2.05
C ASN A 291 26.00 8.96 -0.93
N ASP A 292 25.05 8.03 -1.09
CA ASP A 292 24.05 7.73 -0.07
C ASP A 292 24.71 7.06 1.16
N GLU A 293 24.42 7.57 2.36
CA GLU A 293 24.96 7.05 3.62
C GLU A 293 24.47 5.63 3.94
N TRP A 294 23.47 5.15 3.20
CA TRP A 294 22.91 3.80 3.29
C TRP A 294 23.95 2.67 3.13
N GLN A 295 25.03 2.93 2.40
CA GLN A 295 26.14 1.97 2.22
C GLN A 295 26.86 1.62 3.54
N TYR A 296 26.71 2.43 4.59
CA TYR A 296 27.39 2.24 5.86
C TYR A 296 26.55 1.52 6.92
N ASP A 297 25.22 1.62 6.88
CA ASP A 297 24.33 1.15 7.98
C ASP A 297 23.50 -0.10 7.67
N VAL A 298 23.22 -0.40 6.41
CA VAL A 298 22.27 -1.44 5.99
C VAL A 298 22.85 -2.79 5.48
N PRO A 299 24.17 -2.97 5.17
CA PRO A 299 24.65 -4.19 4.54
C PRO A 299 24.31 -5.50 5.29
N GLN A 300 24.46 -5.56 6.61
CA GLN A 300 24.39 -6.84 7.34
C GLN A 300 23.01 -7.51 7.31
N ARG A 301 21.91 -6.74 7.33
CA ARG A 301 20.56 -7.34 7.27
C ARG A 301 20.20 -7.79 5.86
N LEU A 302 20.70 -7.09 4.84
CA LEU A 302 20.41 -7.37 3.44
C LEU A 302 21.25 -8.51 2.86
N LEU A 303 22.45 -8.75 3.42
CA LEU A 303 23.23 -9.95 3.11
C LEU A 303 22.47 -11.25 3.40
N ASN A 304 21.47 -11.23 4.29
CA ASN A 304 20.58 -12.39 4.52
C ASN A 304 19.65 -12.70 3.34
N TYR A 305 19.48 -11.78 2.39
CA TYR A 305 18.65 -11.96 1.20
C TYR A 305 19.45 -12.37 -0.04
N GLY A 306 20.78 -12.23 -0.01
CA GLY A 306 21.67 -12.62 -1.10
C GLY A 306 22.92 -11.76 -1.19
N THR A 307 23.76 -12.05 -2.19
CA THR A 307 24.91 -11.23 -2.57
C THR A 307 24.44 -10.00 -3.34
N PHE A 308 25.02 -8.84 -3.06
CA PHE A 308 24.81 -7.66 -3.88
C PHE A 308 25.55 -7.84 -5.21
N GLU A 309 24.84 -7.63 -6.31
CA GLU A 309 25.38 -7.74 -7.67
C GLU A 309 25.07 -6.46 -8.45
N THR A 310 26.01 -6.03 -9.28
CA THR A 310 25.73 -5.00 -10.27
C THR A 310 24.83 -5.61 -11.34
N TRP A 311 23.64 -5.04 -11.52
CA TRP A 311 22.66 -5.50 -12.48
C TRP A 311 22.33 -4.42 -13.49
N HIS A 312 22.06 -4.83 -14.72
CA HIS A 312 21.57 -3.94 -15.78
C HIS A 312 20.09 -4.19 -16.01
N TYR A 313 19.34 -3.12 -16.28
CA TYR A 313 17.95 -3.24 -16.66
C TYR A 313 17.82 -4.10 -17.95
N PRO A 314 16.86 -5.03 -18.05
CA PRO A 314 16.83 -5.98 -19.17
C PRO A 314 16.75 -5.31 -20.53
N GLU A 315 17.63 -5.70 -21.46
CA GLU A 315 17.74 -5.07 -22.79
C GLU A 315 16.41 -5.10 -23.57
N HIS A 316 15.65 -6.19 -23.44
CA HIS A 316 14.36 -6.36 -24.11
C HIS A 316 13.28 -5.39 -23.60
N LEU A 317 13.39 -4.91 -22.36
CA LEU A 317 12.48 -3.90 -21.78
C LEU A 317 13.02 -2.48 -21.93
N MET A 318 14.35 -2.31 -21.93
CA MET A 318 15.00 -1.00 -21.88
C MET A 318 14.49 -0.04 -22.95
N ARG A 319 14.47 -0.49 -24.21
CA ARG A 319 14.01 0.34 -25.33
C ARG A 319 12.55 0.77 -25.14
N ARG A 320 11.69 -0.14 -24.70
CA ARG A 320 10.26 0.14 -24.51
C ARG A 320 10.03 1.09 -23.34
N LEU A 321 10.72 0.84 -22.22
CA LEU A 321 10.68 1.70 -21.04
C LEU A 321 11.10 3.14 -21.40
N TYR A 322 12.24 3.29 -22.08
CA TYR A 322 12.72 4.60 -22.53
C TYR A 322 11.69 5.33 -23.40
N LEU A 323 11.11 4.65 -24.39
CA LEU A 323 10.13 5.25 -25.28
C LEU A 323 8.86 5.68 -24.53
N ASN A 324 8.34 4.84 -23.64
CA ASN A 324 7.17 5.17 -22.83
C ASN A 324 7.42 6.41 -21.93
N ILE A 325 8.59 6.43 -21.25
CA ILE A 325 9.00 7.57 -20.43
C ILE A 325 9.09 8.83 -21.30
N LYS A 326 9.81 8.76 -22.42
CA LYS A 326 9.98 9.90 -23.32
C LYS A 326 8.63 10.42 -23.81
N GLU A 327 7.76 9.55 -24.29
CA GLU A 327 6.43 9.92 -24.80
C GLU A 327 5.59 10.62 -23.71
N ARG A 328 5.60 10.10 -22.48
CA ARG A 328 4.93 10.74 -21.36
C ARG A 328 5.50 12.12 -21.06
N LEU A 329 6.81 12.24 -20.99
CA LEU A 329 7.49 13.49 -20.66
C LEU A 329 7.31 14.55 -21.75
N ASP A 330 7.40 14.16 -23.02
CA ASP A 330 7.11 15.04 -24.16
C ASP A 330 5.66 15.53 -24.10
N ARG A 331 4.72 14.68 -23.71
CA ARG A 331 3.31 15.06 -23.56
C ARG A 331 3.09 16.07 -22.44
N VAL A 332 3.70 15.83 -21.27
CA VAL A 332 3.52 16.67 -20.07
C VAL A 332 4.29 17.99 -20.19
N TYR A 333 5.50 17.96 -20.74
CA TYR A 333 6.43 19.09 -20.71
C TYR A 333 6.78 19.66 -22.09
N GLY A 334 6.57 18.92 -23.18
CA GLY A 334 7.01 19.30 -24.53
C GLY A 334 6.21 20.42 -25.20
N ASN A 335 4.98 20.70 -24.74
CA ASN A 335 4.16 21.81 -25.25
C ASN A 335 4.36 23.12 -24.48
N SER A 336 5.42 23.23 -23.67
CA SER A 336 5.72 24.44 -22.87
C SER A 336 6.37 25.55 -23.70
N GLU A 337 5.80 25.93 -24.85
CA GLU A 337 6.03 27.27 -25.40
C GLU A 337 5.23 28.29 -24.58
N HIS A 338 5.70 28.60 -23.35
CA HIS A 338 5.66 29.93 -22.74
C HIS A 338 6.09 29.94 -21.27
N LYS A 339 7.08 30.81 -21.01
CA LYS A 339 7.47 31.44 -19.73
C LYS A 339 8.29 30.60 -18.74
N LEU A 340 9.52 30.28 -19.12
CA LEU A 340 10.65 30.64 -18.26
C LEU A 340 11.17 31.99 -18.78
N LEU A 341 10.82 33.07 -18.06
CA LEU A 341 11.47 34.35 -18.25
C LEU A 341 12.94 34.19 -17.84
N VAL A 342 13.81 34.65 -18.74
CA VAL A 342 15.26 34.80 -18.60
C VAL A 342 15.63 35.54 -17.32
#